data_AF-A0A8C9UP09-F1
#
_entry.id   AF-A0A8C9UP09-F1
#
_cell.length_a   1.000
_cell.length_b   1.000
_cell.length_c   1.000
_cell.angle_alpha   90.00
_cell.angle_beta   90.00
_cell.angle_gamma   90.00
#
_symmetry.space_group_name_H-M   'P 1'
#
loop_
_entity.id
_entity.type
_entity.pdbx_description
1 polymer ?
#
loop_
_entity_poly.entity_id
_entity_poly.type
_entity_poly.pdbx_seq_one_letter_code
_entity_poly.pdbx_strand_id
1 'polypeptide(L)' 'MAEGNNWMRSLCESERARVQAAQKNTLVWALRQSPPADWHLPLLQEKNE' A
#
# COMPACT_ATOMS: atom_id res chain seq x y z
N MET A 1 14.22 -7.09 -31.87
CA MET A 1 12.98 -6.52 -31.28
C MET A 1 12.81 -7.10 -29.89
N ALA A 2 13.30 -6.42 -28.85
CA ALA A 2 13.23 -6.86 -27.44
C ALA A 2 12.47 -5.87 -26.57
N GLU A 3 11.54 -5.11 -27.15
CA GLU A 3 10.80 -4.06 -26.45
C GLU A 3 9.45 -4.54 -25.88
N GLY A 4 9.14 -5.84 -26.01
CA GLY A 4 7.82 -6.37 -25.65
C GLY A 4 7.50 -6.41 -24.15
N ASN A 5 8.49 -6.34 -23.25
CA ASN A 5 8.29 -6.66 -21.82
C ASN A 5 8.94 -5.67 -20.84
N ASN A 6 9.19 -4.43 -21.26
CA ASN A 6 9.73 -3.37 -20.38
C ASN A 6 8.82 -3.14 -19.15
N TRP A 7 7.52 -2.97 -19.38
CA TRP A 7 6.56 -2.62 -18.33
C TRP A 7 6.46 -3.69 -17.24
N MET A 8 6.54 -4.97 -17.62
CA MET A 8 6.53 -6.09 -16.66
C MET A 8 7.75 -6.02 -15.75
N ARG A 9 8.92 -5.71 -16.31
CA ARG A 9 10.17 -5.62 -15.55
C ARG A 9 10.14 -4.41 -14.61
N SER A 10 9.67 -3.27 -15.10
CA SER A 10 9.47 -2.06 -14.31
C SER A 10 8.46 -2.27 -13.17
N LEU A 11 7.37 -3.02 -13.41
CA LEU A 11 6.39 -3.38 -12.38
C LEU A 11 7.00 -4.29 -11.31
N CYS A 12 7.72 -5.34 -11.72
CA CYS A 12 8.41 -6.24 -10.80
C CYS A 12 9.45 -5.51 -9.93
N GLU A 13 10.26 -4.63 -10.53
CA GLU A 13 11.26 -3.85 -9.82
C GLU A 13 10.63 -2.86 -8.82
N SER A 14 9.55 -2.18 -9.23
CA SER A 14 8.78 -1.28 -8.35
C SER A 14 8.16 -2.02 -7.16
N GLU A 15 7.55 -3.18 -7.41
CA GLU A 15 6.94 -3.98 -6.35
C GLU A 15 7.98 -4.52 -5.37
N ARG A 16 9.15 -4.94 -5.87
CA ARG A 16 10.27 -5.37 -5.02
C ARG A 16 10.76 -4.25 -4.12
N ALA A 17 10.88 -3.03 -4.65
CA ALA A 17 11.26 -1.85 -3.89
C ALA A 17 10.21 -1.49 -2.83
N ARG A 18 8.91 -1.56 -3.17
CA ARG A 18 7.81 -1.32 -2.22
C ARG A 18 7.85 -2.31 -1.05
N VAL A 19 8.04 -3.60 -1.32
CA VAL A 19 8.14 -4.65 -0.30
C VAL A 19 9.36 -4.44 0.60
N GLN A 20 10.52 -4.11 0.03
CA GLN A 20 11.73 -3.82 0.83
C GLN A 20 11.57 -2.56 1.69
N ALA A 21 10.93 -1.50 1.18
CA ALA A 21 10.63 -0.31 1.94
C ALA A 21 9.61 -0.57 3.07
N ALA A 22 8.66 -1.49 2.84
CA ALA A 22 7.70 -1.91 3.86
C ALA A 22 8.37 -2.67 5.01
N GLN A 23 9.36 -3.53 4.73
CA GLN A 23 10.16 -4.23 5.75
C GLN A 23 10.98 -3.28 6.65
N LYS A 24 11.27 -2.05 6.19
CA LYS A 24 11.93 -1.03 7.03
C LYS A 24 10.96 -0.34 8.00
N ASN A 25 9.66 -0.41 7.73
CA ASN A 25 8.59 0.22 8.50
C ASN A 25 7.57 -0.84 8.98
N THR A 26 8.07 -1.98 9.47
CA THR A 26 7.28 -3.18 9.75
C THR A 26 6.09 -2.92 10.68
N LEU A 27 6.22 -2.05 11.69
CA LEU A 27 5.13 -1.76 12.62
C LEU A 27 3.93 -1.06 11.95
N VAL A 28 4.19 -0.05 11.11
CA VAL A 28 3.13 0.66 10.38
C VAL A 28 2.47 -0.25 9.33
N TRP A 29 3.27 -1.09 8.67
CA TRP A 29 2.75 -2.02 7.68
C TRP A 29 2.00 -3.20 8.28
N ALA A 30 2.38 -3.68 9.46
CA ALA A 30 1.64 -4.71 10.20
C ALA A 30 0.23 -4.23 10.59
N LEU A 31 0.11 -2.98 11.09
CA LEU A 31 -1.17 -2.34 11.38
C LEU A 31 -2.08 -2.23 10.14
N ARG A 32 -1.51 -2.13 8.94
CA ARG A 32 -2.27 -2.06 7.68
C ARG A 32 -2.68 -3.42 7.14
N GLN A 33 -2.05 -4.52 7.57
CA GLN A 33 -2.47 -5.87 7.18
C GLN A 33 -3.78 -6.28 7.85
N SER A 34 -4.00 -5.81 9.08
CA SER A 34 -5.27 -5.98 9.79
C SER A 34 -5.83 -4.60 10.11
N PRO A 35 -6.41 -3.91 9.11
CA PRO A 35 -7.02 -2.62 9.37
C PRO A 35 -8.17 -2.81 10.39
N PRO A 36 -8.40 -1.82 11.26
CA PRO A 36 -9.60 -1.74 12.09
C PRO A 36 -10.86 -2.07 11.30
N ALA A 37 -11.76 -2.85 11.91
CA ALA A 37 -12.97 -3.33 11.25
C ALA A 37 -13.86 -2.19 10.75
N ASP A 38 -13.79 -1.04 11.40
CA ASP A 38 -14.55 0.19 11.15
C ASP A 38 -13.88 1.16 10.17
N TRP A 39 -12.73 0.82 9.57
CA TRP A 39 -12.03 1.70 8.61
C TRP A 39 -12.89 2.05 7.38
N HIS A 40 -13.83 1.18 7.02
CA HIS A 40 -14.76 1.38 5.91
C HIS A 40 -15.94 2.30 6.27
N LEU A 41 -16.09 2.67 7.55
CA LEU A 41 -17.17 3.54 7.96
C LEU A 41 -16.88 4.98 7.53
N PRO A 42 -17.90 5.72 7.05
CA PRO A 42 -17.74 7.14 6.78
C PRO A 42 -17.34 7.84 8.08
N LEU A 43 -16.39 8.77 7.99
CA LEU A 43 -16.03 9.63 9.11
C LEU A 43 -17.32 10.31 9.60
N LEU A 44 -17.66 10.10 10.87
CA LEU A 44 -18.75 10.84 11.51
C LEU A 44 -18.39 12.32 11.39
N GLN A 45 -19.10 13.03 10.51
CA GLN A 45 -18.97 14.47 10.43
C GLN A 45 -19.43 15.00 11.78
N GLU A 46 -18.50 15.49 12.59
CA GLU A 46 -18.87 16.26 13.77
C GLU A 46 -19.79 17.36 13.29
N LYS A 47 -21.05 17.25 13.71
CA LYS A 47 -22.04 18.27 13.48
C LYS A 47 -21.61 19.43 14.37
N ASN A 48 -20.82 20.34 13.79
CA ASN A 48 -20.52 21.63 14.41
C ASN A 48 -21.87 22.27 14.75
N GLU A 49 -22.17 22.35 16.04
CA GLU A 49 -23.29 23.11 16.58
C GLU A 49 -22.94 24.59 16.67
#